data_AF-A0A0C1TTT0-F1
#
_entry.id   AF-A0A0C1TTT0-F1
#
_cell.length_a   1.000
_cell.length_b   1.000
_cell.length_c   1.000
_cell.angle_alpha   90.00
_cell.angle_beta   90.00
_cell.angle_gamma   90.00
#
_symmetry.space_group_name_H-M   'P 1'
#
loop_
_entity.id
_entity.type
_entity.pdbx_description
1 polymer ?
#
loop_
_entity_poly.entity_id
_entity_poly.type
_entity_poly.pdbx_seq_one_letter_code
_entity_poly.pdbx_strand_id
1 'polypeptide(L)' 'MAGYPLDRIYEEVAFIAYYLHWPHDEIMGMEHRDRRRWCEEISRINRSANADATSIADL' A
#
# COMPACT_ATOMS: atom_id res chain seq x y z
N MET A 1 2.29 -18.21 -19.69
CA MET A 1 2.74 -17.43 -18.52
C MET A 1 2.43 -15.98 -18.79
N ALA A 2 1.40 -15.41 -18.16
CA ALA A 2 1.19 -13.98 -18.19
C ALA A 2 2.21 -13.37 -17.22
N GLY A 3 3.20 -12.64 -17.75
CA GLY A 3 4.17 -11.93 -16.93
C GLY A 3 3.46 -10.92 -16.03
N TYR A 4 4.00 -10.68 -14.84
CA TYR A 4 3.45 -9.68 -13.94
C TYR A 4 3.50 -8.30 -14.63
N PRO A 5 2.41 -7.52 -14.65
CA PRO A 5 2.43 -6.21 -15.31
C PRO A 5 3.45 -5.32 -14.62
N LEU A 6 4.44 -4.80 -15.36
CA LEU A 6 5.44 -3.88 -14.81
C LEU A 6 4.78 -2.65 -14.18
N ASP A 7 3.68 -2.18 -14.77
CA ASP A 7 2.90 -1.03 -14.29
C ASP A 7 2.38 -1.25 -12.85
N ARG A 8 1.96 -2.48 -12.52
CA ARG A 8 1.50 -2.85 -11.18
C ARG A 8 2.60 -2.75 -10.13
N ILE A 9 3.86 -3.02 -10.49
CA ILE A 9 4.97 -2.93 -9.54
C ILE A 9 5.22 -1.47 -9.18
N TYR A 10 5.21 -0.56 -10.15
CA TYR A 10 5.39 0.87 -9.88
C TYR A 10 4.25 1.43 -9.03
N GLU A 11 3.01 0.98 -9.27
CA GLU A 11 1.87 1.34 -8.42
C GLU A 11 2.05 0.85 -6.97
N GLU A 12 2.41 -0.42 -6.75
CA GLU A 12 2.67 -0.98 -5.41
C GLU A 12 3.79 -0.22 -4.69
N VAL A 13 4.88 0.06 -5.40
CA VAL A 13 6.05 0.75 -4.83
C VAL A 13 5.71 2.20 -4.47
N ALA A 14 5.03 2.92 -5.36
CA ALA A 14 4.59 4.29 -5.09
C ALA A 14 3.62 4.35 -3.90
N PHE A 15 2.69 3.40 -3.81
CA PHE A 15 1.74 3.32 -2.72
C PHE A 15 2.43 3.10 -1.37
N ILE A 16 3.36 2.13 -1.30
CA ILE A 16 4.11 1.85 -0.06
C ILE A 16 4.99 3.06 0.31
N ALA A 17 5.72 3.64 -0.65
CA ALA A 17 6.58 4.79 -0.41
C ALA A 17 5.78 6.03 0.07
N TYR A 18 4.57 6.22 -0.45
CA TYR A 18 3.71 7.33 -0.05
C TYR A 18 3.23 7.21 1.41
N TYR A 19 2.81 6.02 1.85
CA TYR A 19 2.25 5.84 3.19
C TYR A 19 3.28 5.54 4.28
N LEU A 20 4.36 4.83 3.96
CA LEU A 20 5.37 4.40 4.94
C LEU A 20 6.69 5.16 4.83
N HIS A 21 6.87 5.97 3.76
CA HIS A 21 8.09 6.74 3.50
C HIS A 21 9.37 5.90 3.45
N TRP A 22 9.23 4.62 3.11
CA TRP A 22 10.36 3.73 2.88
C TRP A 22 11.10 4.08 1.59
N PRO A 23 12.43 3.89 1.57
CA PRO A 23 13.22 4.17 0.40
C PRO A 23 12.86 3.21 -0.75
N HIS A 24 12.88 3.74 -1.97
CA HIS A 24 12.51 3.01 -3.19
C HIS A 24 13.24 1.66 -3.32
N ASP A 25 14.54 1.66 -3.07
CA ASP A 25 15.40 0.47 -3.22
C ASP A 25 15.01 -0.65 -2.25
N GLU A 26 14.57 -0.30 -1.04
CA GLU A 26 14.13 -1.27 -0.03
C GLU A 26 12.82 -1.94 -0.47
N ILE A 27 11.88 -1.17 -1.03
CA ILE A 27 10.60 -1.69 -1.52
C ILE A 27 10.80 -2.53 -2.80
N MET A 28 11.71 -2.12 -3.68
CA MET A 28 12.06 -2.87 -4.88
C MET A 28 12.76 -4.20 -4.56
N GLY A 29 13.52 -4.25 -3.46
CA GLY A 29 14.14 -5.46 -2.94
C GLY A 29 13.18 -6.47 -2.32
N MET A 30 11.94 -6.08 -2.02
CA MET A 30 10.95 -6.98 -1.42
C MET A 30 10.48 -8.05 -2.40
N GLU A 31 10.15 -9.23 -1.87
CA GLU A 31 9.44 -10.22 -2.65
C GLU A 31 8.04 -9.72 -3.01
N HIS A 32 7.54 -10.14 -4.18
CA HIS A 32 6.26 -9.67 -4.69
C HIS A 32 5.10 -9.86 -3.68
N ARG A 33 5.10 -10.99 -2.98
CA ARG A 33 4.10 -11.29 -1.94
C ARG A 33 4.14 -10.32 -0.76
N ASP A 34 5.32 -9.80 -0.41
CA ASP A 34 5.47 -8.92 0.73
C ASP A 34 4.97 -7.52 0.38
N ARG A 35 5.29 -7.01 -0.82
CA ARG A 35 4.69 -5.74 -1.32
C ARG A 35 3.16 -5.80 -1.32
N ARG A 36 2.60 -6.90 -1.82
CA ARG A 36 1.14 -7.13 -1.84
C ARG A 36 0.56 -7.09 -0.43
N ARG A 37 1.18 -7.79 0.52
CA ARG A 37 0.75 -7.80 1.92
C ARG A 37 0.80 -6.39 2.54
N TRP A 38 1.87 -5.64 2.29
CA TRP A 38 1.96 -4.26 2.78
C TRP A 38 0.88 -3.36 2.21
N CYS A 39 0.55 -3.50 0.92
CA CYS A 39 -0.56 -2.77 0.31
C CYS A 39 -1.90 -3.08 0.99
N GLU A 40 -2.15 -4.35 1.33
CA GLU A 40 -3.36 -4.79 2.05
C GLU A 40 -3.44 -4.22 3.46
N GLU A 41 -2.32 -4.22 4.19
CA GLU A 41 -2.22 -3.69 5.55
C GLU A 41 -2.42 -2.17 5.59
N ILE A 42 -1.76 -1.42 4.71
CA ILE A 42 -1.94 0.03 4.57
C ILE A 42 -3.41 0.33 4.26
N SER A 43 -4.01 -0.41 3.33
CA SER A 43 -5.42 -0.25 2.98
C SER A 43 -6.36 -0.56 4.15
N ARG A 44 -6.02 -1.56 4.99
CA ARG A 44 -6.78 -1.90 6.19
C ARG A 44 -6.74 -0.76 7.20
N ILE A 45 -5.56 -0.25 7.50
CA ILE A 45 -5.36 0.88 8.43
C ILE A 45 -6.11 2.12 7.95
N ASN A 46 -5.96 2.46 6.66
CA ASN A 46 -6.61 3.64 6.09
C ASN A 46 -8.15 3.53 6.10
N ARG A 47 -8.70 2.33 5.90
CA ARG A 47 -10.15 2.10 6.04
C ARG A 47 -10.62 2.28 7.48
N SER A 48 -9.89 1.74 8.46
CA SER A 48 -10.22 1.93 9.88
C SER A 48 -10.16 3.40 10.29
N ALA A 49 -9.09 4.11 9.92
CA ALA A 49 -8.92 5.52 10.23
C ALA A 49 -10.02 6.40 9.60
N ASN A 50 -10.43 6.11 8.35
CA ASN A 50 -11.54 6.84 7.72
C ASN A 50 -12.91 6.45 8.28
N ALA A 51 -13.13 5.21 8.71
CA ALA A 51 -14.37 4.82 9.37
C ALA A 51 -14.56 5.55 10.72
N ASP A 52 -13.46 5.72 11.46
CA ASP A 52 -13.45 6.50 12.69
C ASP A 52 -13.64 8.00 12.41
N ALA A 53 -13.04 8.52 11.33
CA ALA A 53 -13.21 9.92 10.89
C ALA A 53 -14.64 10.25 10.41
N THR A 54 -15.36 9.29 9.81
CA THR A 54 -16.77 9.47 9.47
C THR A 54 -17.65 9.54 10.73
N SER A 55 -17.35 8.75 11.78
CA SER A 55 -18.17 8.74 13.01
C SER A 55 -18.10 10.04 13.82
N ILE A 56 -17.04 10.84 13.68
CA ILE A 56 -16.90 12.16 14.32
C ILE A 56 -17.51 13.31 13.50
N ALA A 57 -17.79 13.09 12.21
CA ALA A 57 -18.41 14.09 11.33
C ALA A 57 -19.95 14.09 11.40
N ASP A 58 -20.55 13.08 12.04
CA ASP A 58 -22.00 12.94 12.25
C ASP A 58 -22.50 13.53 13.60
N LEU A 59 -21.69 14.37 14.27
CA LEU A 59 -22.04 15.12 15.50
C LEU A 59 -22.05 16.64 15.25
#